data_AF-A0A9P5GRV1-F1
#
_entry.id   AF-A0A9P5GRV1-F1
#
_cell.length_a   1.000
_cell.length_b   1.000
_cell.length_c   1.000
_cell.angle_alpha   90.00
_cell.angle_beta   90.00
_cell.angle_gamma   90.00
#
_symmetry.space_group_name_H-M   'P 1'
#
loop_
_entity.id
_entity.type
_entity.pdbx_description
1 polymer ?
#
loop_
_entity_poly.entity_id
_entity_poly.type
_entity_poly.pdbx_seq_one_letter_code
_entity_poly.pdbx_strand_id
1 'polypeptide(L)'
;MQSTTGSAAPGECYWYSMPRYRIGIILHLASILPAGFLVVFQFIPAIRHKYLTYHRVAGYLIILLVFISIAGALMITDHSFGGHIATQTAVGLLAIVSTFGIINAYYNIKRLQIGQHRAWMLRVWFWMASIITLRIIQALSAVIISMYPSGWYQIMPCAELLYIANSTHMPLETVYTTYPVCSPANSNLTVDSQVIVKANFNGNPEQIDAALDIGFPMAIWLALVMHAVGIELYLRLTPKEAERLRNVSYKRQLAAGMKNPGSAGFVPEKLGDMDLWEPQLRHREDSSETVWIEDETK
;
A
#
# COMPACT_ATOMS: atom_id res chain seq x y z
N MET A 1 25.56 7.32 17.20
CA MET A 1 24.95 8.04 16.06
C MET A 1 23.46 8.20 16.35
N GLN A 2 23.06 9.36 16.88
CA GLN A 2 21.66 9.75 16.93
C GLN A 2 21.21 10.00 15.49
N SER A 3 20.31 9.14 15.00
CA SER A 3 19.69 9.30 13.69
C SER A 3 18.59 10.35 13.83
N THR A 4 18.86 11.55 13.33
CA THR A 4 17.87 12.59 13.08
C THR A 4 17.14 12.27 11.78
N THR A 5 16.28 11.26 11.81
CA THR A 5 15.25 11.05 10.78
C THR A 5 13.91 11.41 11.40
N GLY A 6 13.09 12.20 10.68
CA GLY A 6 11.79 12.72 11.14
C GLY A 6 11.05 11.73 12.03
N SER A 7 10.66 12.20 13.22
CA SER A 7 10.22 11.36 14.34
C SER A 7 9.10 10.41 13.91
N ALA A 8 9.37 9.09 14.02
CA ALA A 8 8.30 8.11 14.09
C ALA A 8 7.40 8.41 15.30
N ALA A 9 6.21 7.79 15.37
CA ALA A 9 5.39 7.89 16.57
C ALA A 9 6.20 7.46 17.81
N PRO A 10 5.98 8.08 18.99
CA PRO A 10 6.85 7.88 20.15
C PRO A 10 7.09 6.41 20.52
N GLY A 11 6.06 5.56 20.46
CA GLY A 11 6.13 4.13 20.76
C GLY A 11 6.85 3.31 19.70
N GLU A 12 6.65 3.65 18.42
CA GLU A 12 7.33 2.96 17.30
C GLU A 12 8.86 2.99 17.42
N CYS A 13 9.42 4.06 17.98
CA CYS A 13 10.87 4.19 18.20
C CYS A 13 11.42 3.10 19.14
N TYR A 14 10.65 2.64 20.13
CA TYR A 14 11.03 1.55 21.02
C TYR A 14 11.26 0.26 20.22
N TRP A 15 10.30 -0.12 19.38
CA TRP A 15 10.40 -1.31 18.56
C TRP A 15 11.54 -1.21 17.55
N TYR A 16 11.74 -0.04 16.91
CA TYR A 16 12.83 0.18 15.96
C TYR A 16 14.24 0.20 16.60
N SER A 17 14.34 0.19 17.92
CA SER A 17 15.62 -0.05 18.60
C SER A 17 16.10 -1.49 18.47
N MET A 18 15.19 -2.44 18.23
CA MET A 18 15.50 -3.86 18.12
C MET A 18 15.95 -4.25 16.71
N PRO A 19 16.89 -5.21 16.55
CA PRO A 19 17.50 -5.51 15.25
C PRO A 19 16.51 -5.88 14.14
N ARG A 20 15.53 -6.76 14.43
CA ARG A 20 14.52 -7.20 13.45
C ARG A 20 13.72 -6.03 12.92
N TYR A 21 13.13 -5.23 13.80
CA TYR A 21 12.25 -4.13 13.41
C TYR A 21 13.01 -2.98 12.76
N ARG A 22 14.24 -2.71 13.22
CA ARG A 22 15.15 -1.76 12.56
C ARG A 22 15.42 -2.16 11.11
N ILE A 23 15.77 -3.43 10.87
CA ILE A 23 16.02 -3.91 9.50
C ILE A 23 14.72 -3.82 8.68
N GLY A 24 13.60 -4.25 9.25
CA GLY A 24 12.30 -4.23 8.57
C GLY A 24 11.88 -2.81 8.13
N ILE A 25 11.94 -1.82 9.03
CA ILE A 25 11.56 -0.44 8.69
C ILE A 25 12.53 0.20 7.68
N ILE A 26 13.83 -0.10 7.76
CA ILE A 26 14.81 0.36 6.77
C ILE A 26 14.49 -0.25 5.40
N LEU A 27 14.30 -1.57 5.33
CA LEU A 27 13.94 -2.25 4.07
C LEU A 27 12.64 -1.67 3.50
N HIS A 28 11.64 -1.46 4.34
CA HIS A 28 10.36 -0.90 3.93
C HIS A 28 10.50 0.51 3.35
N LEU A 29 11.04 1.46 4.12
CA LEU A 29 11.14 2.87 3.72
C LEU A 29 12.15 3.10 2.59
N ALA A 30 13.32 2.46 2.65
CA ALA A 30 14.36 2.63 1.63
C ALA A 30 13.95 2.08 0.26
N SER A 31 12.93 1.22 0.20
CA SER A 31 12.44 0.67 -1.06
C SER A 31 11.11 1.29 -1.51
N ILE A 32 10.16 1.55 -0.61
CA ILE A 32 8.86 2.09 -0.99
C ILE A 32 8.91 3.56 -1.39
N LEU A 33 9.77 4.38 -0.75
CA LEU A 33 9.87 5.80 -1.06
C LEU A 33 10.45 6.02 -2.47
N PRO A 34 11.56 5.37 -2.87
CA PRO A 34 12.01 5.45 -4.26
C PRO A 34 11.02 4.83 -5.25
N ALA A 35 10.36 3.70 -4.91
CA ALA A 35 9.36 3.09 -5.78
C ALA A 35 8.18 4.04 -6.04
N GLY A 36 7.68 4.69 -4.98
CA GLY A 36 6.60 5.69 -5.06
C GLY A 36 7.01 6.92 -5.86
N PHE A 37 8.26 7.37 -5.77
CA PHE A 37 8.77 8.44 -6.62
C PHE A 37 8.83 8.01 -8.10
N LEU A 38 9.40 6.83 -8.38
CA LEU A 38 9.55 6.32 -9.74
C LEU A 38 8.21 6.03 -10.43
N VAL A 39 7.19 5.61 -9.68
CA VAL A 39 5.88 5.28 -10.27
C VAL A 39 5.16 6.51 -10.83
N VAL A 40 5.39 7.70 -10.29
CA VAL A 40 4.78 8.93 -10.83
C VAL A 40 5.11 9.06 -12.32
N PHE A 41 6.36 8.80 -12.70
CA PHE A 41 6.81 8.82 -14.09
C PHE A 41 6.24 7.68 -14.94
N GLN A 42 5.87 6.55 -14.33
CA GLN A 42 5.27 5.40 -15.04
C GLN A 42 3.87 5.74 -15.58
N PHE A 43 3.14 6.62 -14.92
CA PHE A 43 1.78 7.00 -15.29
C PHE A 43 1.70 8.23 -16.21
N ILE A 44 2.82 8.90 -16.49
CA ILE A 44 2.86 10.04 -17.42
C ILE A 44 2.76 9.53 -18.87
N PRO A 45 1.70 9.89 -19.64
CA PRO A 45 1.53 9.41 -21.01
C PRO A 45 2.72 9.75 -21.91
N ALA A 46 3.23 10.97 -21.84
CA ALA A 46 4.37 11.43 -22.64
C ALA A 46 5.60 10.52 -22.48
N ILE A 47 5.89 10.06 -21.26
CA ILE A 47 7.03 9.17 -20.98
C ILE A 47 6.76 7.77 -21.54
N ARG A 48 5.54 7.25 -21.35
CA ARG A 48 5.16 5.92 -21.84
C ARG A 48 5.18 5.81 -23.37
N HIS A 49 4.81 6.88 -24.07
CA HIS A 49 4.79 6.92 -25.54
C HIS A 49 6.18 7.17 -26.15
N LYS A 50 6.98 8.07 -25.57
CA LYS A 50 8.27 8.50 -26.13
C LYS A 50 9.48 7.72 -25.59
N TYR A 51 9.45 7.29 -24.32
CA TYR A 51 10.58 6.69 -23.62
C TYR A 51 10.25 5.28 -23.10
N LEU A 52 9.89 4.37 -24.02
CA LEU A 52 9.44 3.02 -23.68
C LEU A 52 10.52 2.18 -22.96
N THR A 53 11.80 2.35 -23.33
CA THR A 53 12.91 1.65 -22.66
C THR A 53 13.03 2.05 -21.20
N TYR A 54 12.90 3.34 -20.90
CA TYR A 54 12.86 3.85 -19.52
C TYR A 54 11.69 3.24 -18.74
N HIS A 55 10.47 3.30 -19.31
CA HIS A 55 9.28 2.71 -18.68
C HIS A 55 9.50 1.24 -18.28
N ARG A 56 10.11 0.43 -19.17
CA ARG A 56 10.42 -0.98 -18.90
C ARG A 56 11.46 -1.18 -17.80
N VAL A 57 12.60 -0.50 -17.88
CA VAL A 57 13.70 -0.66 -16.90
C VAL A 57 13.26 -0.18 -15.53
N ALA A 58 12.66 1.01 -15.45
CA ALA A 58 12.12 1.53 -14.20
C ALA A 58 10.97 0.66 -13.68
N GLY A 59 10.13 0.07 -14.54
CA GLY A 59 9.10 -0.88 -14.15
C GLY A 59 9.65 -2.13 -13.44
N TYR A 60 10.74 -2.72 -13.94
CA TYR A 60 11.38 -3.86 -13.27
C TYR A 60 12.02 -3.48 -11.94
N LEU A 61 12.68 -2.31 -11.88
CA LEU A 61 13.25 -1.79 -10.63
C LEU A 61 12.14 -1.55 -9.59
N ILE A 62 11.03 -0.93 -9.99
CA ILE A 62 9.87 -0.69 -9.13
C ILE A 62 9.32 -2.01 -8.58
N ILE A 63 9.14 -3.04 -9.41
CA ILE A 63 8.65 -4.35 -8.96
C ILE A 63 9.58 -4.94 -7.89
N LEU A 64 10.89 -4.90 -8.12
CA LEU A 64 11.89 -5.37 -7.15
C LEU A 64 11.78 -4.61 -5.82
N LEU A 65 11.73 -3.27 -5.89
CA LEU A 65 11.61 -2.42 -4.70
C LEU A 65 10.31 -2.70 -3.94
N VAL A 66 9.19 -2.91 -4.62
CA VAL A 66 7.91 -3.24 -3.98
C VAL A 66 7.99 -4.59 -3.24
N PHE A 67 8.62 -5.61 -3.81
CA PHE A 67 8.79 -6.88 -3.11
C PHE A 67 9.68 -6.76 -1.86
N ILE A 68 10.77 -5.99 -1.94
CA ILE A 68 11.61 -5.68 -0.78
C ILE A 68 10.80 -4.92 0.29
N SER A 69 9.97 -3.97 -0.14
CA SER A 69 9.09 -3.19 0.75
C SER A 69 8.07 -4.07 1.47
N ILE A 70 7.43 -5.00 0.75
CA ILE A 70 6.46 -5.94 1.31
C ILE A 70 7.14 -6.82 2.36
N ALA A 71 8.34 -7.35 2.08
CA ALA A 71 9.09 -8.13 3.07
C ALA A 71 9.41 -7.29 4.32
N GLY A 72 9.86 -6.05 4.15
CA GLY A 72 10.10 -5.13 5.26
C GLY A 72 8.85 -4.83 6.08
N ALA A 73 7.71 -4.60 5.43
CA ALA A 73 6.42 -4.35 6.08
C ALA A 73 5.95 -5.56 6.91
N LEU A 74 6.06 -6.78 6.37
CA LEU A 74 5.68 -8.00 7.08
C LEU A 74 6.60 -8.28 8.28
N MET A 75 7.85 -7.80 8.28
CA MET A 75 8.75 -7.93 9.42
C MET A 75 8.35 -7.07 10.62
N ILE A 76 7.65 -5.95 10.41
CA ILE A 76 7.31 -4.94 11.43
C ILE A 76 5.82 -4.91 11.82
N THR A 77 4.95 -5.54 11.03
CA THR A 77 3.50 -5.39 11.17
C THR A 77 2.93 -5.89 12.50
N ASP A 78 3.64 -6.78 13.19
CA ASP A 78 3.25 -7.35 14.49
C ASP A 78 3.37 -6.35 15.64
N HIS A 79 4.07 -5.23 15.46
CA HIS A 79 4.14 -4.15 16.44
C HIS A 79 3.79 -2.77 15.88
N SER A 80 3.53 -2.64 14.59
CA SER A 80 3.17 -1.36 13.97
C SER A 80 1.85 -0.84 14.56
N PHE A 81 1.92 0.33 15.20
CA PHE A 81 0.80 1.06 15.81
C PHE A 81 -0.03 0.17 16.75
N GLY A 82 0.63 -0.38 17.77
CA GLY A 82 0.04 -1.26 18.78
C GLY A 82 -0.09 -2.72 18.37
N GLY A 83 0.31 -3.10 17.16
CA GLY A 83 0.46 -4.52 16.77
C GLY A 83 -0.84 -5.33 16.66
N HIS A 84 -2.00 -4.65 16.65
CA HIS A 84 -3.32 -5.28 16.63
C HIS A 84 -3.46 -6.31 15.50
N ILE A 85 -4.18 -7.41 15.75
CA ILE A 85 -4.48 -8.43 14.72
C ILE A 85 -5.21 -7.80 13.52
N ALA A 86 -6.02 -6.77 13.75
CA ALA A 86 -6.66 -5.99 12.69
C ALA A 86 -5.64 -5.26 11.79
N THR A 87 -4.53 -4.76 12.35
CA THR A 87 -3.41 -4.19 11.58
C THR A 87 -2.72 -5.28 10.76
N GLN A 88 -2.35 -6.39 11.41
CA GLN A 88 -1.64 -7.49 10.77
C GLN A 88 -2.44 -8.09 9.60
N THR A 89 -3.75 -8.25 9.77
CA THR A 89 -4.63 -8.77 8.72
C THR A 89 -4.79 -7.81 7.55
N ALA A 90 -4.89 -6.50 7.80
CA ALA A 90 -4.96 -5.50 6.74
C ALA A 90 -3.65 -5.39 5.95
N VAL A 91 -2.50 -5.35 6.64
CA VAL A 91 -1.17 -5.32 6.01
C VAL A 91 -0.90 -6.62 5.24
N GLY A 92 -1.25 -7.76 5.83
CA GLY A 92 -1.15 -9.07 5.17
C GLY A 92 -2.03 -9.15 3.92
N LEU A 93 -3.28 -8.67 3.99
CA LEU A 93 -4.15 -8.59 2.83
C LEU A 93 -3.54 -7.69 1.74
N LEU A 94 -3.06 -6.49 2.09
CA LEU A 94 -2.42 -5.57 1.15
C LEU A 94 -1.20 -6.21 0.47
N ALA A 95 -0.37 -6.95 1.22
CA ALA A 95 0.77 -7.69 0.69
C ALA A 95 0.33 -8.78 -0.30
N ILE A 96 -0.70 -9.57 0.03
CA ILE A 96 -1.23 -10.64 -0.82
C ILE A 96 -1.81 -10.05 -2.12
N VAL A 97 -2.73 -9.09 -2.02
CA VAL A 97 -3.41 -8.54 -3.21
C VAL A 97 -2.42 -7.81 -4.11
N SER A 98 -1.46 -7.07 -3.55
CA SER A 98 -0.43 -6.39 -4.33
C SER A 98 0.50 -7.38 -5.03
N THR A 99 0.94 -8.43 -4.34
CA THR A 99 1.77 -9.50 -4.92
C THR A 99 1.03 -10.19 -6.05
N PHE A 100 -0.23 -10.59 -5.82
CA PHE A 100 -1.08 -11.20 -6.83
C PHE A 100 -1.26 -10.27 -8.03
N GLY A 101 -1.53 -9.00 -7.80
CA GLY A 101 -1.70 -8.02 -8.86
C GLY A 101 -0.43 -7.80 -9.70
N ILE A 102 0.74 -7.76 -9.06
CA ILE A 102 2.04 -7.65 -9.76
C ILE A 102 2.30 -8.89 -10.61
N ILE A 103 2.06 -10.09 -10.09
CA ILE A 103 2.22 -11.35 -10.84
C ILE A 103 1.32 -11.35 -12.07
N ASN A 104 0.04 -10.97 -11.91
CA ASN A 104 -0.89 -10.87 -13.03
C ASN A 104 -0.50 -9.79 -14.05
N ALA A 105 -0.05 -8.62 -13.59
CA ALA A 105 0.43 -7.55 -14.45
C ALA A 105 1.66 -8.00 -15.26
N TYR A 106 2.59 -8.70 -14.63
CA TYR A 106 3.80 -9.23 -15.24
C TYR A 106 3.46 -10.32 -16.27
N TYR A 107 2.60 -11.27 -15.92
CA TYR A 107 2.15 -12.32 -16.84
C TYR A 107 1.51 -11.72 -18.09
N ASN A 108 0.58 -10.77 -17.93
CA ASN A 108 -0.13 -10.17 -19.05
C ASN A 108 0.80 -9.37 -19.96
N ILE A 109 1.78 -8.61 -19.43
CA ILE A 109 2.71 -7.89 -20.31
C ILE A 109 3.62 -8.84 -21.09
N LYS A 110 4.03 -9.98 -20.51
CA LYS A 110 4.77 -11.02 -21.24
C LYS A 110 3.94 -11.68 -22.34
N ARG A 111 2.61 -11.72 -22.17
CA ARG A 111 1.67 -12.15 -23.21
C ARG A 111 1.25 -11.04 -24.16
N LEU A 112 1.88 -9.86 -24.11
CA LEU A 112 1.52 -8.67 -24.90
C LEU A 112 0.05 -8.24 -24.72
N GLN A 113 -0.53 -8.52 -23.54
CA GLN A 113 -1.86 -8.08 -23.13
C GLN A 113 -1.76 -6.76 -22.36
N ILE A 114 -1.65 -5.67 -23.12
CA ILE A 114 -1.31 -4.35 -22.56
C ILE A 114 -2.47 -3.78 -21.73
N GLY A 115 -3.71 -4.00 -22.15
CA GLY A 115 -4.89 -3.57 -21.40
C GLY A 115 -4.97 -4.19 -20.01
N GLN A 116 -4.77 -5.51 -19.93
CA GLN A 116 -4.78 -6.25 -18.65
C GLN A 116 -3.58 -5.90 -17.77
N HIS A 117 -2.39 -5.75 -18.37
CA HIS A 117 -1.22 -5.24 -17.65
C HIS A 117 -1.53 -3.88 -17.00
N ARG A 118 -2.10 -2.93 -17.76
CA ARG A 118 -2.48 -1.61 -17.23
C ARG A 118 -3.50 -1.74 -16.09
N ALA A 119 -4.55 -2.54 -16.28
CA ALA A 119 -5.60 -2.70 -15.29
C ALA A 119 -5.05 -3.26 -13.95
N TRP A 120 -4.20 -4.28 -14.02
CA TRP A 120 -3.56 -4.83 -12.82
C TRP A 120 -2.54 -3.89 -12.17
N MET A 121 -1.75 -3.15 -12.95
CA MET A 121 -0.84 -2.15 -12.37
C MET A 121 -1.63 -1.03 -11.67
N LEU A 122 -2.73 -0.56 -12.25
CA LEU A 122 -3.57 0.44 -11.60
C LEU A 122 -4.17 -0.08 -10.28
N ARG A 123 -4.66 -1.32 -10.24
CA ARG A 123 -5.12 -1.96 -8.99
C ARG A 123 -4.07 -1.94 -7.91
N VAL A 124 -2.87 -2.45 -8.21
CA VAL A 124 -1.76 -2.50 -7.26
C VAL A 124 -1.44 -1.11 -6.70
N TRP A 125 -1.33 -0.09 -7.57
CA TRP A 125 -0.95 1.24 -7.12
C TRP A 125 -2.05 1.99 -6.36
N PHE A 126 -3.32 1.75 -6.67
CA PHE A 126 -4.43 2.23 -5.84
C PHE A 126 -4.44 1.55 -4.48
N TRP A 127 -4.32 0.22 -4.43
CA TRP A 127 -4.25 -0.50 -3.16
C TRP A 127 -3.06 -0.02 -2.30
N MET A 128 -1.88 0.19 -2.88
CA MET A 128 -0.72 0.73 -2.16
C MET A 128 -0.91 2.21 -1.74
N ALA A 129 -1.59 3.02 -2.55
CA ALA A 129 -1.90 4.41 -2.21
C ALA A 129 -2.87 4.53 -1.02
N SER A 130 -3.54 3.44 -0.62
CA SER A 130 -4.33 3.41 0.61
C SER A 130 -3.53 3.81 1.85
N ILE A 131 -2.21 3.58 1.87
CA ILE A 131 -1.33 4.00 2.97
C ILE A 131 -1.30 5.53 3.14
N ILE A 132 -1.45 6.30 2.07
CA ILE A 132 -1.51 7.77 2.17
C ILE A 132 -2.85 8.17 2.81
N THR A 133 -3.95 7.60 2.33
CA THR A 133 -5.31 7.86 2.85
C THR A 133 -5.45 7.41 4.31
N LEU A 134 -4.85 6.28 4.67
CA LEU A 134 -4.70 5.77 6.03
C LEU A 134 -4.18 6.87 6.96
N ARG A 135 -3.06 7.53 6.61
CA ARG A 135 -2.46 8.55 7.51
C ARG A 135 -3.39 9.71 7.78
N ILE A 136 -4.18 10.11 6.79
CA ILE A 136 -5.19 11.16 6.94
C ILE A 136 -6.31 10.70 7.88
N ILE A 137 -6.87 9.50 7.65
CA ILE A 137 -7.93 8.94 8.49
C ILE A 137 -7.43 8.72 9.93
N GLN A 138 -6.22 8.21 10.11
CA GLN A 138 -5.60 7.99 11.41
C GLN A 138 -5.45 9.30 12.19
N ALA A 139 -4.92 10.35 11.58
CA ALA A 139 -4.77 11.66 12.22
C ALA A 139 -6.12 12.26 12.62
N LEU A 140 -7.13 12.18 11.75
CA LEU A 140 -8.49 12.63 12.05
C LEU A 140 -9.10 11.80 13.20
N SER A 141 -8.92 10.48 13.18
CA SER A 141 -9.38 9.59 14.25
C SER A 141 -8.77 9.98 15.59
N ALA A 142 -7.46 10.22 15.64
CA ALA A 142 -6.76 10.62 16.87
C ALA A 142 -7.31 11.92 17.45
N VAL A 143 -7.61 12.91 16.59
CA VAL A 143 -8.25 14.18 17.01
C VAL A 143 -9.66 13.93 17.54
N ILE A 144 -10.47 13.14 16.85
CA ILE A 144 -11.88 12.86 17.21
C ILE A 144 -11.96 12.12 18.55
N ILE A 145 -11.19 11.04 18.75
CA ILE A 145 -11.24 10.25 20.00
C ILE A 145 -10.82 11.07 21.22
N SER A 146 -9.94 12.06 21.02
CA SER A 146 -9.48 12.96 22.08
C SER A 146 -10.56 13.93 22.57
N MET A 147 -11.62 14.13 21.79
CA MET A 147 -12.76 14.99 22.14
C MET A 147 -13.82 14.26 22.97
N TYR A 148 -13.80 12.92 23.02
CA TYR A 148 -14.85 12.15 23.69
C TYR A 148 -14.70 12.16 25.22
N PRO A 149 -15.74 12.55 25.98
CA PRO A 149 -15.66 12.63 27.45
C PRO A 149 -15.38 11.30 28.15
N SER A 150 -15.87 10.18 27.60
CA SER A 150 -15.64 8.83 28.15
C SER A 150 -14.18 8.38 28.02
N GLY A 151 -13.39 9.03 27.14
CA GLY A 151 -12.03 8.65 26.82
C GLY A 151 -11.95 7.34 26.02
N TRP A 152 -10.79 7.14 25.39
CA TRP A 152 -10.37 5.89 24.78
C TRP A 152 -9.06 5.47 25.42
N TYR A 153 -8.78 4.17 25.42
CA TYR A 153 -7.63 3.61 26.13
C TYR A 153 -6.97 2.52 25.29
N GLN A 154 -5.64 2.50 25.33
CA GLN A 154 -4.82 1.52 24.62
C GLN A 154 -3.94 0.79 25.63
N ILE A 155 -3.71 -0.49 25.38
CA ILE A 155 -2.78 -1.30 26.16
C ILE A 155 -1.38 -1.09 25.57
N MET A 156 -0.41 -0.79 26.44
CA MET A 156 0.99 -0.55 26.09
C MET A 156 1.90 -1.32 27.06
N PRO A 157 3.00 -1.93 26.59
CA PRO A 157 4.02 -2.50 27.46
C PRO A 157 4.71 -1.43 28.29
N CYS A 158 4.99 -1.70 29.57
CA CYS A 158 5.73 -0.79 30.44
C CYS A 158 7.14 -0.48 29.89
N ALA A 159 7.77 -1.42 29.19
CA ALA A 159 9.07 -1.20 28.55
C ALA A 159 9.02 -0.11 27.47
N GLU A 160 7.92 -0.07 26.70
CA GLU A 160 7.67 0.95 25.68
C GLU A 160 7.41 2.31 26.33
N LEU A 161 6.54 2.35 27.35
CA LEU A 161 6.27 3.56 28.14
C LEU A 161 7.55 4.16 28.76
N LEU A 162 8.39 3.32 29.37
CA LEU A 162 9.66 3.75 29.98
C LEU A 162 10.67 4.22 28.94
N TYR A 163 10.67 3.59 27.75
CA TYR A 163 11.49 4.05 26.63
C TYR A 163 11.05 5.43 26.16
N ILE A 164 9.74 5.66 25.98
CA ILE A 164 9.17 6.97 25.62
C ILE A 164 9.60 8.00 26.66
N ALA A 165 9.37 7.74 27.95
CA ALA A 165 9.72 8.65 29.03
C ALA A 165 11.21 9.04 29.03
N ASN A 166 12.10 8.06 28.85
CA ASN A 166 13.54 8.31 28.76
C ASN A 166 13.90 9.14 27.52
N SER A 167 13.27 8.86 26.37
CA SER A 167 13.51 9.57 25.12
C SER A 167 13.02 11.02 25.13
N THR A 168 11.98 11.31 25.93
CA THR A 168 11.40 12.65 26.06
C THR A 168 11.83 13.38 27.34
N HIS A 169 12.82 12.84 28.06
CA HIS A 169 13.32 13.39 29.34
C HIS A 169 12.24 13.58 30.42
N MET A 170 11.21 12.73 30.42
CA MET A 170 10.21 12.71 31.49
C MET A 170 10.78 12.03 32.74
N PRO A 171 10.65 12.64 33.94
CA PRO A 171 11.12 12.02 35.18
C PRO A 171 10.42 10.67 35.43
N LEU A 172 11.20 9.63 35.72
CA LEU A 172 10.67 8.29 35.98
C LEU A 172 9.71 8.26 37.19
N GLU A 173 9.93 9.10 38.19
CA GLU A 173 9.01 9.25 39.33
C GLU A 173 7.60 9.67 38.90
N THR A 174 7.48 10.57 37.91
CA THR A 174 6.19 10.97 37.33
C THR A 174 5.52 9.80 36.60
N VAL A 175 6.32 8.99 35.91
CA VAL A 175 5.83 7.79 35.22
C VAL A 175 5.31 6.77 36.23
N TYR A 176 6.06 6.48 37.30
CA TYR A 176 5.65 5.50 38.31
C TYR A 176 4.46 5.96 39.16
N THR A 177 4.31 7.26 39.40
CA THR A 177 3.12 7.79 40.09
C THR A 177 1.88 7.76 39.20
N THR A 178 2.03 8.00 37.90
CA THR A 178 0.92 7.96 36.92
C THR A 178 0.54 6.52 36.55
N TYR A 179 1.55 5.65 36.44
CA TYR A 179 1.43 4.25 36.03
C TYR A 179 2.12 3.31 37.04
N PRO A 180 1.52 3.08 38.22
CA PRO A 180 2.15 2.31 39.30
C PRO A 180 2.54 0.89 38.92
N VAL A 181 1.83 0.27 37.98
CA VAL A 181 2.11 -1.08 37.48
C VAL A 181 3.50 -1.19 36.85
N CYS A 182 4.03 -0.11 36.28
CA CYS A 182 5.34 -0.10 35.64
C CYS A 182 6.49 0.13 36.62
N SER A 183 6.21 0.35 37.91
CA SER A 183 7.25 0.49 38.94
C SER A 183 7.97 -0.85 39.17
N PRO A 184 9.30 -0.86 39.35
CA PRO A 184 10.04 -2.08 39.70
C PRO A 184 9.52 -2.79 40.95
N ALA A 185 8.94 -2.04 41.90
CA ALA A 185 8.33 -2.59 43.11
C ALA A 185 7.07 -3.44 42.85
N ASN A 186 6.45 -3.24 41.68
CA ASN A 186 5.17 -3.80 41.27
C ASN A 186 5.29 -4.79 40.10
N SER A 187 6.52 -5.24 39.79
CA SER A 187 6.82 -6.13 38.65
C SER A 187 6.06 -7.47 38.67
N ASN A 188 5.56 -7.89 39.84
CA ASN A 188 4.77 -9.12 40.01
C ASN A 188 3.25 -8.92 39.80
N LEU A 189 2.76 -7.69 39.59
CA LEU A 189 1.32 -7.40 39.53
C LEU A 189 0.68 -7.72 38.17
N THR A 190 1.45 -7.76 37.08
CA THR A 190 0.91 -8.04 35.75
C THR A 190 1.76 -9.06 35.01
N VAL A 191 1.07 -9.96 34.30
CA VAL A 191 1.69 -10.83 33.31
C VAL A 191 2.21 -9.91 32.19
N ASP A 192 3.49 -10.03 31.87
CA ASP A 192 4.17 -9.28 30.81
C ASP A 192 4.23 -7.75 30.97
N SER A 193 4.02 -7.21 32.19
CA SER A 193 4.23 -5.78 32.52
C SER A 193 3.47 -4.83 31.58
N GLN A 194 2.15 -5.00 31.46
CA GLN A 194 1.28 -4.19 30.59
C GLN A 194 0.59 -3.06 31.37
N VAL A 195 0.35 -1.93 30.71
CA VAL A 195 -0.36 -0.76 31.27
C VAL A 195 -1.42 -0.24 30.32
N ILE A 196 -2.46 0.38 30.87
CA ILE A 196 -3.54 1.03 30.11
C ILE A 196 -3.24 2.53 30.04
N VAL A 197 -3.07 3.05 28.83
CA VAL A 197 -2.77 4.45 28.56
C VAL A 197 -3.99 5.12 27.92
N LYS A 198 -4.36 6.30 28.42
CA LYS A 198 -5.45 7.09 27.82
C LYS A 198 -5.01 7.64 26.47
N ALA A 199 -5.79 7.42 25.43
CA ALA A 199 -5.59 8.01 24.11
C ALA A 199 -6.02 9.49 24.12
N ASN A 200 -5.05 10.38 23.97
CA ASN A 200 -5.26 11.81 23.87
C ASN A 200 -4.15 12.46 23.03
N PHE A 201 -4.52 12.94 21.84
CA PHE A 201 -3.64 13.56 20.86
C PHE A 201 -3.13 14.96 21.29
N ASN A 202 -3.73 15.55 22.32
CA ASN A 202 -3.26 16.79 22.94
C ASN A 202 -2.56 16.54 24.30
N GLY A 203 -2.27 15.27 24.61
CA GLY A 203 -1.72 14.83 25.88
C GLY A 203 -0.20 14.72 25.88
N ASN A 204 0.31 13.97 26.86
CA ASN A 204 1.71 13.58 26.92
C ASN A 204 2.10 12.63 25.76
N PRO A 205 3.39 12.43 25.46
CA PRO A 205 3.85 11.59 24.35
C PRO A 205 3.25 10.19 24.31
N GLU A 206 3.09 9.52 25.44
CA GLU A 206 2.46 8.19 25.52
C GLU A 206 0.96 8.22 25.18
N GLN A 207 0.28 9.33 25.48
CA GLN A 207 -1.14 9.50 25.16
C GLN A 207 -1.37 9.82 23.68
N ILE A 208 -0.43 10.56 23.07
CA ILE A 208 -0.41 10.83 21.63
C ILE A 208 -0.21 9.52 20.87
N ASP A 209 0.74 8.71 21.32
CA ASP A 209 1.03 7.39 20.77
C ASP A 209 -0.19 6.46 20.86
N ALA A 210 -0.79 6.34 22.05
CA ALA A 210 -2.04 5.61 22.26
C ALA A 210 -3.18 6.09 21.34
N ALA A 211 -3.27 7.41 21.07
CA ALA A 211 -4.30 7.95 20.19
C ALA A 211 -4.08 7.58 18.71
N LEU A 212 -2.82 7.52 18.27
CA LEU A 212 -2.47 7.09 16.93
C LEU A 212 -2.67 5.59 16.74
N ASP A 213 -2.37 4.78 17.76
CA ASP A 213 -2.50 3.33 17.76
C ASP A 213 -3.94 2.86 17.62
N ILE A 214 -4.85 3.42 18.42
CA ILE A 214 -6.28 3.03 18.38
C ILE A 214 -6.88 3.28 16.99
N GLY A 215 -6.50 4.38 16.34
CA GLY A 215 -7.02 4.76 15.04
C GLY A 215 -6.45 3.96 13.86
N PHE A 216 -5.25 3.40 13.99
CA PHE A 216 -4.52 2.82 12.86
C PHE A 216 -5.22 1.60 12.23
N PRO A 217 -5.68 0.57 12.98
CA PRO A 217 -6.29 -0.61 12.38
C PRO A 217 -7.59 -0.28 11.63
N MET A 218 -8.42 0.60 12.18
CA MET A 218 -9.63 1.06 11.51
C MET A 218 -9.30 1.85 10.23
N ALA A 219 -8.30 2.75 10.32
CA ALA A 219 -7.90 3.59 9.19
C ALA A 219 -7.39 2.79 7.99
N ILE A 220 -6.59 1.74 8.21
CA ILE A 220 -6.07 0.91 7.12
C ILE A 220 -7.18 0.13 6.43
N TRP A 221 -8.12 -0.45 7.18
CA TRP A 221 -9.26 -1.17 6.61
C TRP A 221 -10.16 -0.25 5.79
N LEU A 222 -10.51 0.92 6.34
CA LEU A 222 -11.34 1.89 5.64
C LEU A 222 -10.66 2.38 4.35
N ALA A 223 -9.38 2.72 4.42
CA ALA A 223 -8.60 3.14 3.25
C ALA A 223 -8.53 2.05 2.19
N LEU A 224 -8.27 0.79 2.57
CA LEU A 224 -8.22 -0.33 1.63
C LEU A 224 -9.56 -0.50 0.89
N VAL A 225 -10.68 -0.46 1.59
CA VAL A 225 -12.02 -0.56 0.97
C VAL A 225 -12.27 0.59 0.00
N MET A 226 -11.97 1.83 0.40
CA MET A 226 -12.12 3.00 -0.47
C MET A 226 -11.33 2.86 -1.77
N HIS A 227 -10.07 2.44 -1.68
CA HIS A 227 -9.20 2.28 -2.85
C HIS A 227 -9.57 1.07 -3.70
N ALA A 228 -9.97 -0.04 -3.08
CA ALA A 228 -10.42 -1.24 -3.80
C ALA A 228 -11.70 -0.99 -4.60
N VAL A 229 -12.68 -0.29 -4.02
CA VAL A 229 -13.90 0.10 -4.74
C VAL A 229 -13.60 1.17 -5.80
N GLY A 230 -12.81 2.18 -5.43
CA GLY A 230 -12.48 3.31 -6.31
C GLY A 230 -11.80 2.88 -7.62
N ILE A 231 -10.86 1.93 -7.56
CA ILE A 231 -10.18 1.49 -8.77
C ILE A 231 -11.09 0.67 -9.70
N GLU A 232 -11.95 -0.20 -9.15
CA GLU A 232 -12.89 -0.95 -10.00
C GLU A 232 -13.92 -0.03 -10.65
N LEU A 233 -14.38 1.00 -9.94
CA LEU A 233 -15.24 2.04 -10.52
C LEU A 233 -14.50 2.76 -11.67
N TYR A 234 -13.26 3.19 -11.45
CA TYR A 234 -12.45 3.85 -12.48
C TYR A 234 -12.26 2.97 -13.74
N LEU A 235 -11.96 1.68 -13.56
CA LEU A 235 -11.78 0.76 -14.69
C LEU A 235 -13.10 0.54 -15.46
N ARG A 236 -14.24 0.45 -14.76
CA ARG A 236 -15.57 0.36 -15.40
C ARG A 236 -15.97 1.64 -16.14
N LEU A 237 -15.51 2.79 -15.69
CA LEU A 237 -15.76 4.09 -16.33
C LEU A 237 -14.83 4.40 -17.50
N THR A 238 -13.84 3.54 -17.80
CA THR A 238 -12.89 3.74 -18.92
C THR A 238 -12.91 2.64 -20.00
N PRO A 239 -14.09 2.21 -20.51
CA PRO A 239 -14.19 1.09 -21.44
C PRO A 239 -13.52 1.37 -22.80
N LYS A 240 -13.59 2.61 -23.30
CA LYS A 240 -12.96 3.01 -24.56
C LYS A 240 -11.44 2.81 -24.54
N GLU A 241 -10.80 3.13 -23.41
CA GLU A 241 -9.35 2.94 -23.27
C GLU A 241 -9.00 1.45 -23.18
N ALA A 242 -9.84 0.64 -22.52
CA ALA A 242 -9.68 -0.81 -22.47
C ALA A 242 -9.75 -1.43 -23.87
N GLU A 243 -10.73 -1.04 -24.68
CA GLU A 243 -10.91 -1.48 -26.06
C GLU A 243 -9.76 -1.03 -26.97
N ARG A 244 -9.35 0.25 -26.89
CA ARG A 244 -8.20 0.76 -27.66
C ARG A 244 -6.93 -0.05 -27.37
N LEU A 245 -6.61 -0.29 -26.10
CA LEU A 245 -5.45 -1.10 -25.71
C LEU A 245 -5.59 -2.57 -26.10
N ARG A 246 -6.82 -3.09 -26.21
CA ARG A 246 -7.10 -4.43 -26.70
C ARG A 246 -6.75 -4.57 -28.18
N ASN A 247 -7.16 -3.60 -29.01
CA ASN A 247 -6.79 -3.53 -30.42
C ASN A 247 -5.28 -3.43 -30.61
N VAL A 248 -4.58 -2.62 -29.81
CA VAL A 248 -3.10 -2.55 -29.83
C VAL A 248 -2.47 -3.90 -29.45
N SER A 249 -3.03 -4.58 -28.45
CA SER A 249 -2.57 -5.90 -28.02
C SER A 249 -2.76 -6.94 -29.13
N TYR A 250 -3.90 -6.93 -29.82
CA TYR A 250 -4.18 -7.79 -30.97
C TYR A 250 -3.13 -7.62 -32.07
N LYS A 251 -2.89 -6.39 -32.55
CA LYS A 251 -1.91 -6.09 -33.61
C LYS A 251 -0.50 -6.60 -33.24
N ARG A 252 -0.07 -6.37 -31.99
CA ARG A 252 1.26 -6.81 -31.52
C ARG A 252 1.37 -8.33 -31.37
N GLN A 253 0.30 -8.99 -30.93
CA GLN A 253 0.28 -10.44 -30.77
C GLN A 253 0.27 -11.16 -32.12
N LEU A 254 -0.45 -10.61 -33.10
CA LEU A 254 -0.43 -11.09 -34.48
C LEU A 254 0.96 -10.96 -35.09
N ALA A 255 1.60 -9.78 -34.95
CA ALA A 255 2.98 -9.56 -35.41
C ALA A 255 4.00 -10.49 -34.73
N ALA A 256 3.72 -10.92 -33.50
CA ALA A 256 4.54 -11.88 -32.76
C ALA A 256 4.19 -13.36 -33.04
N GLY A 257 3.26 -13.64 -33.96
CA GLY A 257 2.86 -15.01 -34.33
C GLY A 257 2.16 -15.78 -33.20
N MET A 258 1.50 -15.09 -32.26
CA MET A 258 0.82 -15.76 -31.15
C MET A 258 -0.47 -16.44 -31.62
N LYS A 259 -0.75 -17.64 -31.08
CA LYS A 259 -1.91 -18.47 -31.47
C LYS A 259 -3.27 -17.77 -31.33
N ASN A 260 -3.47 -17.00 -30.26
CA ASN A 260 -4.73 -16.32 -29.95
C ASN A 260 -4.49 -14.81 -29.80
N PRO A 261 -4.33 -14.04 -30.90
CA PRO A 261 -4.19 -12.60 -30.85
C PRO A 261 -5.42 -11.95 -30.23
N GLY A 262 -5.23 -10.88 -29.47
CA GLY A 262 -6.30 -10.26 -28.69
C GLY A 262 -6.53 -10.95 -27.36
N SER A 263 -6.36 -12.27 -27.24
CA SER A 263 -6.79 -13.04 -26.04
C SER A 263 -5.69 -13.93 -25.42
N ALA A 264 -4.41 -13.61 -25.65
CA ALA A 264 -3.28 -14.42 -25.21
C ALA A 264 -3.03 -14.48 -23.69
N GLY A 265 -3.52 -13.53 -22.88
CA GLY A 265 -3.25 -13.46 -21.42
C GLY A 265 -4.45 -13.85 -20.55
N PHE A 266 -4.56 -13.24 -19.37
CA PHE A 266 -5.71 -13.43 -18.49
C PHE A 266 -6.85 -12.52 -18.91
N VAL A 267 -7.80 -13.12 -19.60
CA VAL A 267 -8.89 -12.41 -20.23
C VAL A 267 -10.19 -13.16 -19.93
N PRO A 268 -11.30 -12.47 -19.69
CA PRO A 268 -12.52 -13.14 -19.23
C PRO A 268 -13.08 -14.15 -20.21
N GLU A 269 -12.90 -13.98 -21.52
CA GLU A 269 -13.37 -14.96 -22.52
C GLU A 269 -12.57 -16.29 -22.51
N LYS A 270 -11.43 -16.33 -21.79
CA LYS A 270 -10.61 -17.53 -21.65
C LYS A 270 -10.79 -18.23 -20.32
N LEU A 271 -11.06 -17.48 -19.26
CA LEU A 271 -11.16 -17.99 -17.89
C LEU A 271 -12.59 -17.96 -17.32
N GLY A 272 -13.46 -17.15 -17.89
CA GLY A 272 -14.85 -16.97 -17.50
C GLY A 272 -15.79 -17.27 -18.66
N ASP A 273 -16.95 -16.65 -18.64
CA ASP A 273 -18.12 -16.92 -19.48
C ASP A 273 -18.42 -15.81 -20.50
N MET A 274 -17.43 -14.97 -20.81
CA MET A 274 -17.59 -13.94 -21.84
C MET A 274 -17.44 -14.52 -23.25
N ASP A 275 -18.21 -13.97 -24.19
CA ASP A 275 -18.06 -14.25 -25.61
C ASP A 275 -16.64 -13.93 -26.10
N LEU A 276 -16.21 -14.63 -27.15
CA LEU A 276 -14.91 -14.40 -27.77
C LEU A 276 -14.81 -12.96 -28.24
N TRP A 277 -13.73 -12.30 -27.83
CA TRP A 277 -13.48 -10.93 -28.26
C TRP A 277 -13.06 -10.89 -29.73
N GLU A 278 -13.75 -10.08 -30.53
CA GLU A 278 -13.41 -9.82 -31.92
C GLU A 278 -12.85 -8.40 -32.09
N PRO A 279 -11.81 -8.21 -32.93
CA PRO A 279 -11.28 -6.89 -33.21
C PRO A 279 -12.31 -6.05 -33.95
N GLN A 280 -12.53 -4.81 -33.49
CA GLN A 280 -13.37 -3.87 -34.24
C GLN A 280 -12.63 -3.41 -35.51
N LEU A 281 -12.96 -4.06 -36.63
CA LEU A 281 -12.54 -3.68 -37.97
C LEU A 281 -13.54 -2.64 -38.49
N ARG A 282 -13.08 -1.40 -38.73
CA ARG A 282 -13.90 -0.41 -39.44
C ARG A 282 -13.85 -0.76 -40.93
N HIS A 283 -14.93 -1.25 -41.51
CA HIS A 283 -15.07 -1.27 -42.97
C HIS A 283 -15.23 0.17 -43.45
N ARG A 284 -14.32 0.66 -44.30
CA ARG A 284 -14.55 1.87 -45.07
C ARG A 284 -15.52 1.49 -46.19
N GLU A 285 -16.73 2.03 -46.20
CA GLU A 285 -17.82 1.71 -47.15
C GLU A 285 -17.50 2.02 -48.63
N ASP A 286 -16.27 2.37 -48.99
CA ASP A 286 -15.93 2.79 -50.36
C ASP A 286 -14.59 2.27 -50.90
N SER A 287 -14.00 1.22 -50.31
CA SER A 287 -12.93 0.47 -50.95
C SER A 287 -12.87 -0.96 -50.42
N SER A 288 -12.61 -1.93 -51.29
CA SER A 288 -12.40 -3.35 -50.96
C SER A 288 -11.12 -3.61 -50.15
N GLU A 289 -10.55 -2.58 -49.52
CA GLU A 289 -9.35 -2.68 -48.70
C GLU A 289 -9.71 -2.52 -47.21
N THR A 290 -9.47 -3.58 -46.45
CA THR A 290 -9.42 -3.54 -44.98
C THR A 290 -8.25 -2.67 -44.53
N VAL A 291 -8.51 -1.40 -44.23
CA VAL A 291 -7.52 -0.49 -43.64
C VAL A 291 -7.70 -0.45 -42.13
N TRP A 292 -6.64 -0.76 -41.40
CA TRP A 292 -6.60 -0.74 -39.94
C TRP A 292 -6.76 0.68 -39.40
N ILE A 293 -7.40 0.84 -38.23
CA ILE A 293 -7.45 2.11 -37.50
C ILE A 293 -6.01 2.57 -37.23
N GLU A 294 -5.55 3.55 -37.99
CA GLU A 294 -4.37 4.36 -37.68
C GLU A 294 -4.75 5.38 -36.61
N ASP A 295 -3.75 5.67 -35.79
CA ASP A 295 -3.78 6.44 -34.55
C ASP A 295 -4.18 7.90 -34.85
N GLU A 296 -5.46 8.27 -34.70
CA GLU A 296 -5.85 9.67 -34.58
C GLU A 296 -5.49 10.20 -33.18
N THR A 297 -4.20 10.24 -32.87
CA THR A 297 -3.63 11.17 -31.89
C THR A 297 -2.14 11.36 -32.22
N LYS A 298 -1.87 12.42 -33.00
CA LYS A 298 -0.62 13.17 -32.84
C LYS A 298 -0.59 13.81 -31.45
#